data_AF-A0A831TCL5-F1
#
_entry.id   AF-A0A831TCL5-F1
#
_cell.length_a   1.000
_cell.length_b   1.000
_cell.length_c   1.000
_cell.angle_alpha   90.00
_cell.angle_beta   90.00
_cell.angle_gamma   90.00
#
_symmetry.space_group_name_H-M   'P 1'
#
loop_
_entity.id
_entity.type
_entity.pdbx_description
1 polymer ?
#
loop_
_entity_poly.entity_id
_entity_poly.type
_entity_poly.pdbx_seq_one_letter_code
_entity_poly.pdbx_strand_id
1 'polypeptide(L)'
;MGRRIRLTGVSPLIEGQSWETVSFLRIGRLETLEVLLNDPSISRRHAEIEYVDHHWVVRDLGSTNGTYLNQVRIGRADQPLRVDDILQCGNVALRVVMAQSSQASDPETIGSSMRVELSTSNSWEKALELAAGDGASSEASRDRLLTLFRIGRDFSQITSLDSLLESVLKDAVNALGAQGGALLLLDENSNQLVSRAVYPPSRQQQGRCFSSTLAQRALRQGESLLSQGIRADLDSGLIRTLADGTPTYVLCALLRTPGRRLGVLHLDRGPKQAPYQQEDLRLADALAASASTIISSVGSLLERERDLLVRTLTALAQAVELRDDYTGSHTQRVTDYTLMLGEHLQVGPTDRYHLQIGTPLHDIGKIGISDAILRKPSHLTPDEVEYMKTHTTKGAAMIELIPHLAPVLPIVRNHHERWDGQGYPDGLAGSAIPYLARIVAVTDAFDAMTTDRPYRPGMPLEQAFKQIQEGAGRQFDPVCARAFLSIRPRIEELHRQSRELVETMSRSDLHRALAACLEGPATRRRTITIPKSTLRALHGKSASA
;
A
#
# COMPACT_ATOMS: atom_id res chain seq x y z
N MET A 1 12.48 -20.91 11.84
CA MET A 1 13.92 -20.91 12.16
C MET A 1 14.70 -20.48 10.93
N GLY A 2 15.04 -19.19 10.83
CA GLY A 2 15.81 -18.62 9.72
C GLY A 2 17.28 -18.44 10.12
N ARG A 3 18.07 -19.50 9.96
CA ARG A 3 19.52 -19.49 10.26
C ARG A 3 20.39 -19.18 9.04
N ARG A 4 19.82 -18.64 7.96
CA ARG A 4 20.51 -18.61 6.66
C ARG A 4 20.59 -17.20 6.09
N ILE A 5 21.82 -16.75 5.79
CA ILE A 5 22.09 -15.48 5.12
C ILE A 5 22.54 -15.76 3.69
N ARG A 6 22.04 -14.95 2.75
CA ARG A 6 22.49 -14.93 1.36
C ARG A 6 23.04 -13.54 1.04
N LEU A 7 24.21 -13.48 0.43
CA LEU A 7 24.76 -12.25 -0.14
C LEU A 7 24.62 -12.32 -1.66
N THR A 8 24.19 -11.24 -2.29
CA THR A 8 24.14 -11.13 -3.76
C THR A 8 25.03 -10.00 -4.24
N GLY A 9 25.86 -10.24 -5.25
CA GLY A 9 26.70 -9.21 -5.84
C GLY A 9 25.90 -8.12 -6.54
N VAL A 10 26.21 -6.86 -6.22
CA VAL A 10 25.58 -5.68 -6.85
C VAL A 10 26.59 -4.83 -7.65
N SER A 11 27.88 -5.12 -7.57
CA SER A 11 28.89 -4.52 -8.44
C SER A 11 28.99 -5.26 -9.77
N PRO A 12 29.28 -4.58 -10.90
CA PRO A 12 29.33 -5.19 -12.24
C PRO A 12 30.24 -6.42 -12.37
N LEU A 13 31.29 -6.49 -11.56
CA LEU A 13 32.26 -7.61 -11.55
C LEU A 13 31.68 -8.91 -10.96
N ILE A 14 30.62 -8.83 -10.17
CA ILE A 14 30.02 -9.95 -9.44
C ILE A 14 28.49 -9.96 -9.54
N GLU A 15 27.94 -9.19 -10.47
CA GLU A 15 26.50 -9.08 -10.69
C GLU A 15 25.92 -10.46 -11.06
N GLY A 16 24.90 -10.89 -10.32
CA GLY A 16 24.28 -12.22 -10.46
C GLY A 16 24.97 -13.35 -9.68
N GLN A 17 26.10 -13.11 -9.02
CA GLN A 17 26.71 -14.10 -8.10
C GLN A 17 26.06 -14.03 -6.72
N SER A 18 25.90 -15.17 -6.06
CA SER A 18 25.35 -15.24 -4.71
C SER A 18 26.05 -16.27 -3.84
N TRP A 19 26.23 -15.94 -2.56
CA TRP A 19 26.85 -16.80 -1.56
C TRP A 19 25.89 -16.99 -0.40
N GLU A 20 25.75 -18.22 0.09
CA GLU A 20 24.76 -18.56 1.10
C GLU A 20 25.37 -19.48 2.15
N THR A 21 25.11 -19.19 3.43
CA THR A 21 25.62 -19.99 4.56
C THR A 21 24.58 -20.11 5.66
N VAL A 22 24.75 -21.11 6.51
CA VAL A 22 24.00 -21.28 7.77
C VAL A 22 24.83 -21.02 9.02
N SER A 23 26.12 -20.73 8.89
CA SER A 23 27.06 -20.60 10.01
C SER A 23 27.91 -19.33 9.93
N PHE A 24 28.78 -19.22 8.93
CA PHE A 24 29.64 -18.05 8.71
C PHE A 24 30.03 -17.91 7.23
N LEU A 25 30.44 -16.70 6.82
CA LEU A 25 31.07 -16.40 5.54
C LEU A 25 32.31 -15.55 5.78
N ARG A 26 33.44 -15.93 5.17
CA ARG A 26 34.63 -15.08 5.12
C ARG A 26 34.81 -14.57 3.70
N ILE A 27 35.06 -13.26 3.62
CA ILE A 27 35.19 -12.51 2.38
C ILE A 27 36.66 -12.15 2.18
N GLY A 28 37.20 -12.41 0.99
CA GLY A 28 38.57 -12.02 0.66
C GLY A 28 39.04 -12.52 -0.71
N ARG A 29 40.36 -12.42 -0.94
CA ARG A 29 41.03 -12.85 -2.19
C ARG A 29 41.66 -14.24 -2.15
N LEU A 30 41.64 -14.92 -1.00
CA LEU A 30 42.19 -16.27 -0.90
C LEU A 30 41.17 -17.29 -1.39
N GLU A 31 41.60 -18.22 -2.26
CA GLU A 31 40.75 -19.28 -2.81
C GLU A 31 40.17 -20.23 -1.77
N THR A 32 40.71 -20.23 -0.55
CA THR A 32 40.24 -21.03 0.58
C THR A 32 39.05 -20.41 1.33
N LEU A 33 38.53 -19.26 0.90
CA LEU A 33 37.43 -18.54 1.55
C LEU A 33 36.09 -18.80 0.86
N GLU A 34 35.01 -18.69 1.63
CA GLU A 34 33.64 -18.95 1.14
C GLU A 34 33.16 -17.90 0.14
N VAL A 35 33.61 -16.65 0.28
CA VAL A 35 33.33 -15.56 -0.66
C VAL A 35 34.64 -15.06 -1.25
N LEU A 36 35.02 -15.66 -2.38
CA LEU A 36 36.19 -15.27 -3.17
C LEU A 36 35.83 -14.10 -4.09
N LEU A 37 36.42 -12.93 -3.82
CA LEU A 37 36.24 -11.73 -4.64
C LEU A 37 37.59 -11.32 -5.23
N ASN A 38 37.77 -11.56 -6.53
CA ASN A 38 39.03 -11.30 -7.23
C ASN A 38 39.15 -9.84 -7.68
N ASP A 39 39.18 -8.91 -6.72
CA ASP A 39 39.38 -7.48 -6.97
C ASP A 39 40.59 -6.94 -6.19
N PRO A 40 41.50 -6.17 -6.83
CA PRO A 40 42.70 -5.63 -6.17
C PRO A 40 42.41 -4.79 -4.92
N SER A 41 41.22 -4.18 -4.84
CA SER A 41 40.79 -3.37 -3.70
C SER A 41 40.41 -4.20 -2.47
N ILE A 42 40.39 -5.53 -2.56
CA ILE A 42 39.99 -6.43 -1.48
C ILE A 42 41.23 -7.06 -0.81
N SER A 43 41.30 -7.06 0.53
CA SER A 43 42.39 -7.74 1.24
C SER A 43 42.29 -9.27 1.14
N ARG A 44 43.42 -9.97 1.35
CA ARG A 44 43.47 -11.46 1.34
C ARG A 44 42.40 -12.09 2.24
N ARG A 45 42.22 -11.52 3.45
CA ARG A 45 41.06 -11.70 4.33
C ARG A 45 40.53 -10.31 4.60
N HIS A 46 39.27 -10.04 4.29
CA HIS A 46 38.70 -8.69 4.27
C HIS A 46 37.69 -8.50 5.40
N ALA A 47 36.62 -9.30 5.39
CA ALA A 47 35.55 -9.22 6.36
C ALA A 47 35.03 -10.62 6.68
N GLU A 48 34.38 -10.76 7.82
CA GLU A 48 33.76 -11.98 8.28
C GLU A 48 32.33 -11.70 8.72
N ILE A 49 31.43 -12.61 8.35
CA ILE A 49 30.02 -12.58 8.74
C ILE A 49 29.72 -13.84 9.53
N GLU A 50 29.15 -13.67 10.71
CA GLU A 50 28.88 -14.73 11.66
C GLU A 50 27.48 -14.55 12.27
N TYR A 51 26.84 -15.64 12.68
CA TYR A 51 25.56 -15.60 13.39
C TYR A 51 25.80 -15.67 14.90
N VAL A 52 25.60 -14.54 15.59
CA VAL A 52 25.86 -14.37 17.04
C VAL A 52 24.59 -13.84 17.71
N ASP A 53 24.24 -14.35 18.90
CA ASP A 53 23.09 -13.89 19.70
C ASP A 53 21.78 -13.68 18.91
N HIS A 54 21.43 -14.67 18.09
CA HIS A 54 20.23 -14.69 17.25
C HIS A 54 20.17 -13.68 16.09
N HIS A 55 21.26 -13.00 15.75
CA HIS A 55 21.35 -12.09 14.61
C HIS A 55 22.64 -12.28 13.80
N TRP A 56 22.63 -11.86 12.53
CA TRP A 56 23.84 -11.85 11.70
C TRP A 56 24.63 -10.59 11.99
N VAL A 57 25.95 -10.74 12.16
CA VAL A 57 26.87 -9.62 12.34
C VAL A 57 27.98 -9.68 11.29
N VAL A 58 28.51 -8.53 10.92
CA VAL A 58 29.71 -8.38 10.09
C VAL A 58 30.80 -7.67 10.86
N ARG A 59 32.05 -8.14 10.68
CA ARG A 59 33.25 -7.51 11.23
C ARG A 59 34.32 -7.34 10.15
N ASP A 60 35.03 -6.22 10.20
CA ASP A 60 36.20 -5.99 9.37
C ASP A 60 37.43 -6.70 9.97
N LEU A 61 38.20 -7.44 9.16
CA LEU A 61 39.38 -8.18 9.62
C LEU A 61 40.68 -7.34 9.56
N GLY A 62 40.57 -6.01 9.57
CA GLY A 62 41.69 -5.09 9.35
C GLY A 62 41.99 -4.92 7.87
N SER A 63 40.95 -4.77 7.05
CA SER A 63 41.09 -4.62 5.61
C SER A 63 41.81 -3.32 5.23
N THR A 64 42.54 -3.34 4.12
CA THR A 64 43.38 -2.22 3.66
C THR A 64 42.50 -1.06 3.16
N ASN A 65 41.41 -1.36 2.47
CA ASN A 65 40.50 -0.34 1.89
C ASN A 65 39.22 -0.15 2.71
N GLY A 66 39.07 -0.83 3.85
CA GLY A 66 37.91 -0.72 4.72
C GLY A 66 36.69 -1.51 4.23
N THR A 67 35.91 -1.96 5.20
CA THR A 67 34.54 -2.46 5.00
C THR A 67 33.55 -1.36 5.34
N TYR A 68 32.49 -1.24 4.55
CA TYR A 68 31.43 -0.25 4.72
C TYR A 68 30.08 -0.96 4.72
N LEU A 69 29.21 -0.59 5.66
CA LEU A 69 27.83 -1.05 5.73
C LEU A 69 26.92 0.16 5.49
N ASN A 70 26.10 0.12 4.45
CA ASN A 70 25.22 1.23 4.05
C ASN A 70 25.97 2.58 3.97
N GLN A 71 27.15 2.56 3.33
CA GLN A 71 28.06 3.71 3.17
C GLN A 71 28.76 4.19 4.46
N VAL A 72 28.51 3.57 5.61
CA VAL A 72 29.19 3.87 6.87
C VAL A 72 30.36 2.90 7.07
N ARG A 73 31.58 3.43 7.28
CA ARG A 73 32.77 2.59 7.50
C ARG A 73 32.64 1.85 8.83
N ILE A 74 32.80 0.53 8.81
CA ILE A 74 32.79 -0.31 10.00
C ILE A 74 34.22 -0.69 10.40
N GLY A 75 34.44 -0.84 11.71
CA GLY A 75 35.72 -1.26 12.28
C GLY A 75 35.77 -2.76 12.57
N ARG A 76 36.67 -3.16 13.47
CA ARG A 76 36.80 -4.56 13.94
C ARG A 76 35.69 -5.00 14.91
N ALA A 77 34.80 -4.09 15.30
CA ALA A 77 33.67 -4.39 16.17
C ALA A 77 32.50 -4.95 15.35
N ASP A 78 31.78 -5.91 15.93
CA ASP A 78 30.64 -6.54 15.29
C ASP A 78 29.53 -5.54 15.01
N GLN A 79 29.06 -5.51 13.77
CA GLN A 79 27.95 -4.67 13.33
C GLN A 79 26.78 -5.55 12.86
N PRO A 80 25.55 -5.31 13.35
CA PRO A 80 24.40 -6.12 12.96
C PRO A 80 24.04 -5.90 11.50
N LEU A 81 23.75 -6.99 10.80
CA LEU A 81 23.26 -7.01 9.41
C LEU A 81 21.74 -7.16 9.36
N ARG A 82 21.11 -6.41 8.46
CA ARG A 82 19.67 -6.45 8.16
C ARG A 82 19.42 -6.82 6.70
N VAL A 83 18.19 -7.21 6.40
CA VAL A 83 17.72 -7.41 5.03
C VAL A 83 17.92 -6.12 4.23
N ASP A 84 18.39 -6.25 3.00
CA ASP A 84 18.67 -5.16 2.05
C ASP A 84 19.86 -4.24 2.41
N ASP A 85 20.60 -4.55 3.47
CA ASP A 85 21.85 -3.85 3.75
C ASP A 85 22.86 -4.04 2.61
N ILE A 86 23.57 -2.97 2.28
CA ILE A 86 24.65 -2.98 1.30
C ILE A 86 25.98 -3.07 2.05
N LEU A 87 26.64 -4.22 1.94
CA LEU A 87 27.98 -4.46 2.44
C LEU A 87 28.99 -4.20 1.32
N GLN A 88 29.80 -3.17 1.47
CA GLN A 88 30.85 -2.81 0.53
C GLN A 88 32.23 -3.16 1.12
N CYS A 89 32.96 -4.04 0.43
CA CYS A 89 34.33 -4.43 0.73
C CYS A 89 35.25 -3.84 -0.34
N GLY A 90 36.02 -2.80 0.00
CA GLY A 90 36.77 -2.01 -0.99
C GLY A 90 35.82 -1.39 -2.04
N ASN A 91 36.03 -1.73 -3.32
CA ASN A 91 35.18 -1.25 -4.43
C ASN A 91 34.03 -2.19 -4.80
N VAL A 92 33.92 -3.34 -4.12
CA VAL A 92 32.92 -4.36 -4.43
C VAL A 92 31.80 -4.32 -3.40
N ALA A 93 30.57 -4.24 -3.88
CA ALA A 93 29.37 -4.18 -3.07
C ALA A 93 28.54 -5.46 -3.21
N LEU A 94 28.02 -5.90 -2.06
CA LEU A 94 27.17 -7.06 -1.85
C LEU A 94 25.89 -6.57 -1.17
N ARG A 95 24.75 -7.16 -1.52
CA ARG A 95 23.48 -6.92 -0.83
C ARG A 95 23.15 -8.11 0.06
N VAL A 96 22.74 -7.84 1.30
CA VAL A 96 22.26 -8.84 2.24
C VAL A 96 20.82 -9.20 1.91
N VAL A 97 20.59 -10.47 1.63
CA VAL A 97 19.28 -11.08 1.43
C VAL A 97 19.10 -12.12 2.54
N MET A 98 18.03 -12.03 3.31
CA MET A 98 17.73 -13.10 4.26
C MET A 98 17.15 -14.28 3.48
N ALA A 99 17.89 -15.39 3.43
CA ALA A 99 17.42 -16.59 2.78
C ALA A 99 16.29 -17.19 3.62
N GLN A 100 15.05 -17.12 3.14
CA GLN A 100 14.05 -18.10 3.53
C GLN A 100 14.59 -19.46 3.11
N SER A 101 14.54 -20.43 4.02
CA SER A 101 15.10 -21.77 3.86
C SER A 101 14.68 -22.42 2.54
N SER A 102 15.53 -22.32 1.52
CA SER A 102 15.52 -23.14 0.32
C SER A 102 16.43 -24.34 0.57
N GLN A 103 15.86 -25.47 1.02
CA GLN A 103 16.56 -26.75 0.92
C GLN A 103 16.28 -27.34 -0.46
N ALA A 104 17.34 -27.50 -1.24
CA ALA A 104 17.37 -28.50 -2.30
C ALA A 104 17.62 -29.86 -1.66
N SER A 105 16.80 -30.83 -2.09
CA SER A 105 16.95 -32.29 -1.99
C SER A 105 17.20 -32.90 -0.60
N ASP A 106 16.10 -33.18 0.10
CA ASP A 106 15.77 -34.58 0.45
C ASP A 106 14.24 -34.74 0.41
N PRO A 107 13.70 -35.91 0.02
CA PRO A 107 12.26 -36.16 -0.06
C PRO A 107 11.70 -36.36 1.36
N GLU A 108 11.61 -35.30 2.15
CA GLU A 108 10.92 -35.36 3.44
C GLU A 108 9.40 -35.29 3.24
N THR A 109 8.89 -36.50 3.20
CA THR A 109 7.51 -36.93 3.41
C THR A 109 6.89 -36.23 4.64
N ILE A 110 6.22 -35.10 4.44
CA ILE A 110 5.17 -34.65 5.36
C ILE A 110 3.87 -35.27 4.88
N GLY A 111 3.39 -36.29 5.60
CA GLY A 111 2.01 -36.79 5.52
C GLY A 111 1.52 -37.19 4.14
N SER A 112 1.93 -38.38 3.69
CA SER A 112 1.25 -39.27 2.72
C SER A 112 0.25 -38.64 1.72
N SER A 113 0.71 -38.53 0.45
CA SER A 113 -0.06 -38.59 -0.83
C SER A 113 -0.28 -37.33 -1.69
N MET A 114 0.60 -36.32 -1.64
CA MET A 114 0.62 -35.24 -2.65
C MET A 114 2.02 -35.04 -3.23
N ARG A 115 2.22 -35.41 -4.51
CA ARG A 115 3.48 -35.20 -5.25
C ARG A 115 3.30 -34.03 -6.22
N VAL A 116 4.14 -33.01 -6.09
CA VAL A 116 4.32 -31.99 -7.13
C VAL A 116 5.27 -32.59 -8.14
N GLU A 117 4.83 -32.70 -9.39
CA GLU A 117 5.62 -33.36 -10.43
C GLU A 117 6.43 -32.38 -11.26
N LEU A 118 5.87 -31.19 -11.50
CA LEU A 118 6.52 -30.13 -12.25
C LEU A 118 6.25 -28.80 -11.57
N SER A 119 7.26 -27.93 -11.57
CA SER A 119 7.11 -26.54 -11.21
C SER A 119 7.86 -25.63 -12.18
N THR A 120 7.41 -24.38 -12.28
CA THR A 120 8.08 -23.37 -13.10
C THR A 120 8.03 -21.99 -12.43
N SER A 121 9.15 -21.27 -12.49
CA SER A 121 9.36 -19.95 -11.90
C SER A 121 9.61 -18.87 -12.96
N ASN A 122 8.94 -18.96 -14.12
CA ASN A 122 9.20 -18.05 -15.24
C ASN A 122 8.90 -16.59 -14.87
N SER A 123 9.67 -15.65 -15.44
CA SER A 123 9.24 -14.25 -15.44
C SER A 123 7.96 -14.07 -16.28
N TRP A 124 7.27 -12.95 -16.11
CA TRP A 124 6.08 -12.61 -16.89
C TRP A 124 6.38 -12.63 -18.41
N GLU A 125 7.49 -12.03 -18.84
CA GLU A 125 7.93 -11.98 -20.25
C GLU A 125 8.25 -13.39 -20.77
N LYS A 126 9.03 -14.15 -20.01
CA LYS A 126 9.45 -15.51 -20.36
C LYS A 126 8.24 -16.46 -20.52
N ALA A 127 7.21 -16.31 -19.70
CA ALA A 127 6.00 -17.13 -19.78
C ALA A 127 5.24 -16.90 -21.10
N LEU A 128 5.13 -15.64 -21.54
CA LEU A 128 4.50 -15.28 -22.81
C LEU A 128 5.32 -15.75 -24.01
N GLU A 129 6.64 -15.58 -23.97
CA GLU A 129 7.56 -16.08 -25.01
C GLU A 129 7.50 -17.60 -25.17
N LEU A 130 7.49 -18.34 -24.06
CA LEU A 130 7.43 -19.80 -24.05
C LEU A 130 6.08 -20.35 -24.52
N ALA A 131 5.00 -19.58 -24.41
CA ALA A 131 3.72 -19.93 -25.02
C ALA A 131 3.67 -19.63 -26.52
N ALA A 132 4.54 -18.73 -27.01
CA ALA A 132 4.63 -18.32 -28.41
C ALA A 132 5.61 -19.16 -29.26
N GLY A 133 6.54 -19.92 -28.66
CA GLY A 133 7.47 -20.84 -29.36
C GLY A 133 7.31 -22.31 -28.93
N ASP A 134 7.80 -23.35 -29.62
CA ASP A 134 8.57 -23.48 -30.86
C ASP A 134 7.82 -24.50 -31.73
N GLY A 135 7.12 -24.03 -32.77
CA GLY A 135 6.14 -24.85 -33.53
C GLY A 135 5.00 -24.02 -34.11
N ALA A 136 5.35 -23.00 -34.90
CA ALA A 136 4.41 -22.07 -35.55
C ALA A 136 3.50 -22.71 -36.64
N SER A 137 3.49 -24.04 -36.76
CA SER A 137 2.77 -24.79 -37.80
C SER A 137 1.71 -25.79 -37.31
N SER A 138 1.51 -25.95 -35.99
CA SER A 138 0.47 -26.85 -35.44
C SER A 138 -0.83 -26.09 -35.15
N GLU A 139 -1.98 -26.71 -35.45
CA GLU A 139 -3.34 -26.22 -35.15
C GLU A 139 -3.50 -25.91 -33.65
N ALA A 140 -2.85 -26.69 -32.77
CA ALA A 140 -2.82 -26.46 -31.34
C ALA A 140 -2.10 -25.15 -30.94
N SER A 141 -1.04 -24.75 -31.64
CA SER A 141 -0.33 -23.48 -31.39
C SER A 141 -1.18 -22.27 -31.79
N ARG A 142 -1.98 -22.40 -32.86
CA ARG A 142 -2.94 -21.37 -33.28
C ARG A 142 -4.06 -21.19 -32.26
N ASP A 143 -4.63 -22.28 -31.75
CA ASP A 143 -5.69 -22.22 -30.73
C ASP A 143 -5.20 -21.61 -29.41
N ARG A 144 -3.94 -21.86 -29.03
CA ARG A 144 -3.29 -21.24 -27.86
C ARG A 144 -3.17 -19.72 -28.02
N LEU A 145 -2.67 -19.25 -29.15
CA LEU A 145 -2.55 -17.82 -29.45
C LEU A 145 -3.93 -17.15 -29.54
N LEU A 146 -4.92 -17.81 -30.14
CA LEU A 146 -6.30 -17.31 -30.20
C LEU A 146 -6.94 -17.22 -28.81
N THR A 147 -6.63 -18.14 -27.89
CA THR A 147 -7.11 -18.07 -26.50
C THR A 147 -6.50 -16.87 -25.77
N LEU A 148 -5.19 -16.65 -25.89
CA LEU A 148 -4.53 -15.47 -25.31
C LEU A 148 -5.11 -14.16 -25.90
N PHE A 149 -5.42 -14.15 -27.19
CA PHE A 149 -6.03 -13.00 -27.85
C PHE A 149 -7.48 -12.76 -27.43
N ARG A 150 -8.27 -13.81 -27.17
CA ARG A 150 -9.66 -13.70 -26.67
C ARG A 150 -9.70 -13.09 -25.28
N ILE A 151 -8.82 -13.51 -24.36
CA ILE A 151 -8.67 -12.89 -23.04
C ILE A 151 -8.34 -11.39 -23.17
N GLY A 152 -7.48 -11.02 -24.11
CA GLY A 152 -7.15 -9.63 -24.40
C GLY A 152 -8.28 -8.82 -25.06
N ARG A 153 -9.14 -9.46 -25.88
CA ARG A 153 -10.26 -8.80 -26.58
C ARG A 153 -11.45 -8.56 -25.67
N ASP A 154 -11.78 -9.55 -24.84
CA ASP A 154 -12.94 -9.49 -23.96
C ASP A 154 -12.77 -8.40 -22.89
N PHE A 155 -11.53 -7.96 -22.63
CA PHE A 155 -11.19 -6.75 -21.86
C PHE A 155 -11.96 -5.48 -22.29
N SER A 156 -12.21 -5.30 -23.59
CA SER A 156 -12.82 -4.07 -24.11
C SER A 156 -14.33 -3.91 -23.83
N GLN A 157 -15.00 -4.97 -23.36
CA GLN A 157 -16.46 -4.99 -23.19
C GLN A 157 -16.92 -5.22 -21.74
N ILE A 158 -15.99 -5.24 -20.79
CA ILE A 158 -16.31 -5.65 -19.42
C ILE A 158 -16.63 -4.45 -18.53
N THR A 159 -17.74 -4.56 -17.79
CA THR A 159 -18.27 -3.55 -16.88
C THR A 159 -17.80 -3.70 -15.43
N SER A 160 -17.22 -4.84 -15.03
CA SER A 160 -16.75 -5.08 -13.65
C SER A 160 -15.55 -6.04 -13.58
N LEU A 161 -14.71 -5.90 -12.54
CA LEU A 161 -13.58 -6.79 -12.29
C LEU A 161 -14.02 -8.24 -12.10
N ASP A 162 -15.11 -8.49 -11.37
CA ASP A 162 -15.55 -9.86 -11.10
C ASP A 162 -16.02 -10.57 -12.39
N SER A 163 -16.75 -9.87 -13.27
CA SER A 163 -17.15 -10.40 -14.58
C SER A 163 -15.95 -10.72 -15.49
N LEU A 164 -14.89 -9.91 -15.41
CA LEU A 164 -13.63 -10.19 -16.10
C LEU A 164 -12.99 -11.48 -15.58
N LEU A 165 -12.86 -11.61 -14.26
CA LEU A 165 -12.24 -12.77 -13.62
C LEU A 165 -12.99 -14.06 -13.95
N GLU A 166 -14.32 -14.01 -14.00
CA GLU A 166 -15.16 -15.13 -14.44
C GLU A 166 -14.91 -15.51 -15.90
N SER A 167 -14.83 -14.54 -16.81
CA SER A 167 -14.55 -14.80 -18.23
C SER A 167 -13.17 -15.41 -18.43
N VAL A 168 -12.14 -14.84 -17.80
CA VAL A 168 -10.76 -15.35 -17.83
C VAL A 168 -10.68 -16.78 -17.31
N LEU A 169 -11.36 -17.07 -16.19
CA LEU A 169 -11.39 -18.42 -15.63
C LEU A 169 -12.08 -19.40 -16.59
N LYS A 170 -13.21 -19.01 -17.18
CA LYS A 170 -13.95 -19.83 -18.15
C LYS A 170 -13.10 -20.15 -19.38
N ASP A 171 -12.40 -19.17 -19.92
CA ASP A 171 -11.51 -19.37 -21.06
C ASP A 171 -10.34 -20.29 -20.72
N ALA A 172 -9.73 -20.11 -19.54
CA ALA A 172 -8.68 -21.00 -19.07
C ALA A 172 -9.15 -22.44 -18.91
N VAL A 173 -10.35 -22.64 -18.33
CA VAL A 173 -10.96 -23.97 -18.20
C VAL A 173 -11.19 -24.62 -19.56
N ASN A 174 -11.72 -23.88 -20.53
CA ASN A 174 -11.99 -24.40 -21.87
C ASN A 174 -10.68 -24.73 -22.61
N ALA A 175 -9.70 -23.83 -22.58
CA ALA A 175 -8.44 -23.99 -23.30
C ALA A 175 -7.58 -25.14 -22.77
N LEU A 176 -7.64 -25.38 -21.46
CA LEU A 176 -6.91 -26.47 -20.80
C LEU A 176 -7.77 -27.71 -20.58
N GLY A 177 -8.98 -27.77 -21.14
CA GLY A 177 -9.89 -28.91 -20.98
C GLY A 177 -10.10 -29.32 -19.52
N ALA A 178 -10.15 -28.36 -18.60
CA ALA A 178 -10.34 -28.61 -17.18
C ALA A 178 -11.81 -28.96 -16.89
N GLN A 179 -12.07 -29.73 -15.83
CA GLN A 179 -13.43 -29.98 -15.35
C GLN A 179 -13.95 -28.79 -14.53
N GLY A 180 -13.04 -28.11 -13.85
CA GLY A 180 -13.36 -26.92 -13.08
C GLY A 180 -12.11 -26.14 -12.71
N GLY A 181 -12.35 -25.02 -12.03
CA GLY A 181 -11.28 -24.15 -11.59
C GLY A 181 -11.76 -23.05 -10.66
N ALA A 182 -10.79 -22.36 -10.09
CA ALA A 182 -11.01 -21.17 -9.28
C ALA A 182 -9.90 -20.15 -9.54
N LEU A 183 -10.28 -18.88 -9.57
CA LEU A 183 -9.35 -17.77 -9.60
C LEU A 183 -9.32 -17.15 -8.20
N LEU A 184 -8.14 -17.17 -7.59
CA LEU A 184 -7.90 -16.74 -6.23
C LEU A 184 -7.01 -15.49 -6.25
N LEU A 185 -7.42 -14.42 -5.57
CA LEU A 185 -6.59 -13.23 -5.39
C LEU A 185 -6.12 -13.14 -3.94
N LEU A 186 -4.89 -12.64 -3.76
CA LEU A 186 -4.35 -12.34 -2.44
C LEU A 186 -5.02 -11.07 -1.90
N ASP A 187 -5.72 -11.20 -0.79
CA ASP A 187 -6.17 -10.06 0.00
C ASP A 187 -4.97 -9.47 0.75
N GLU A 188 -4.64 -8.21 0.47
CA GLU A 188 -3.51 -7.51 1.08
C GLU A 188 -3.65 -7.34 2.58
N ASN A 189 -4.88 -7.23 3.10
CA ASN A 189 -5.13 -6.98 4.52
C ASN A 189 -4.97 -8.25 5.35
N SER A 190 -5.53 -9.36 4.87
CA SER A 190 -5.48 -10.65 5.57
C SER A 190 -4.29 -11.51 5.17
N ASN A 191 -3.60 -11.17 4.07
CA ASN A 191 -2.59 -12.00 3.41
C ASN A 191 -3.10 -13.42 3.09
N GLN A 192 -4.40 -13.55 2.83
CA GLN A 192 -5.05 -14.81 2.49
C GLN A 192 -5.56 -14.81 1.06
N LEU A 193 -5.60 -16.00 0.45
CA LEU A 193 -6.20 -16.20 -0.85
C LEU A 193 -7.73 -16.21 -0.73
N VAL A 194 -8.37 -15.27 -1.42
CA VAL A 194 -9.82 -15.15 -1.51
C VAL A 194 -10.25 -15.57 -2.91
N SER A 195 -11.23 -16.47 -2.98
CA SER A 195 -11.81 -16.88 -4.26
C SER A 195 -12.65 -15.74 -4.83
N ARG A 196 -12.33 -15.34 -6.07
CA ARG A 196 -13.01 -14.27 -6.80
C ARG A 196 -13.87 -14.79 -7.95
N ALA A 197 -13.48 -15.92 -8.54
CA ALA A 197 -14.28 -16.61 -9.55
C ALA A 197 -14.14 -18.13 -9.37
N VAL A 198 -15.22 -18.87 -9.69
CA VAL A 198 -15.28 -20.34 -9.61
C VAL A 198 -16.01 -20.89 -10.84
N TYR A 199 -15.51 -21.99 -11.40
CA TYR A 199 -16.13 -22.68 -12.53
C TYR A 199 -16.24 -24.20 -12.29
N PRO A 200 -17.38 -24.84 -12.65
CA PRO A 200 -18.64 -24.19 -13.02
C PRO A 200 -19.26 -23.44 -11.81
N PRO A 201 -20.09 -22.40 -12.04
CA PRO A 201 -20.65 -21.56 -10.96
C PRO A 201 -21.41 -22.36 -9.88
N SER A 202 -22.00 -23.49 -10.25
CA SER A 202 -22.68 -24.41 -9.31
C SER A 202 -21.79 -24.92 -8.19
N ARG A 203 -20.46 -24.96 -8.38
CA ARG A 203 -19.51 -25.36 -7.33
C ARG A 203 -19.44 -24.32 -6.20
N GLN A 204 -19.70 -23.04 -6.47
CA GLN A 204 -19.64 -21.96 -5.49
C GLN A 204 -20.60 -22.16 -4.30
N GLN A 205 -21.74 -22.84 -4.53
CA GLN A 205 -22.71 -23.18 -3.49
C GLN A 205 -22.37 -24.46 -2.71
N GLN A 206 -21.42 -25.27 -3.19
CA GLN A 206 -21.08 -26.58 -2.63
C GLN A 206 -19.92 -26.54 -1.61
N GLY A 207 -19.22 -25.40 -1.46
CA GLY A 207 -18.13 -25.21 -0.50
C GLY A 207 -16.78 -24.86 -1.16
N ARG A 208 -15.66 -25.33 -0.58
CA ARG A 208 -14.31 -25.05 -1.11
C ARG A 208 -14.09 -25.80 -2.43
N CYS A 209 -13.82 -25.05 -3.49
CA CYS A 209 -13.72 -25.56 -4.87
C CYS A 209 -12.28 -25.72 -5.39
N PHE A 210 -11.29 -25.62 -4.51
CA PHE A 210 -9.87 -25.59 -4.87
C PHE A 210 -9.02 -26.18 -3.74
N SER A 211 -7.83 -26.69 -4.07
CA SER A 211 -6.86 -27.09 -3.06
C SER A 211 -6.19 -25.86 -2.44
N SER A 212 -6.50 -25.61 -1.17
CA SER A 212 -5.93 -24.49 -0.43
C SER A 212 -4.42 -24.68 -0.21
N THR A 213 -4.00 -25.93 -0.01
CA THR A 213 -2.60 -26.31 0.23
C THR A 213 -1.73 -26.05 -1.00
N LEU A 214 -2.16 -26.49 -2.19
CA LEU A 214 -1.39 -26.25 -3.43
C LEU A 214 -1.40 -24.79 -3.83
N ALA A 215 -2.54 -24.10 -3.72
CA ALA A 215 -2.62 -22.68 -4.05
C ALA A 215 -1.72 -21.84 -3.14
N GLN A 216 -1.73 -22.09 -1.83
CA GLN A 216 -0.81 -21.43 -0.90
C GLN A 216 0.66 -21.79 -1.15
N ARG A 217 0.94 -23.03 -1.57
CA ARG A 217 2.30 -23.46 -1.93
C ARG A 217 2.80 -22.73 -3.18
N ALA A 218 2.00 -22.66 -4.24
CA ALA A 218 2.31 -21.93 -5.46
C ALA A 218 2.61 -20.45 -5.16
N LEU A 219 1.76 -19.82 -4.37
CA LEU A 219 1.93 -18.43 -3.95
C LEU A 219 3.21 -18.21 -3.11
N ARG A 220 3.49 -19.09 -2.14
CA ARG A 220 4.69 -19.00 -1.27
C ARG A 220 5.98 -19.22 -2.04
N GLN A 221 6.03 -20.27 -2.87
CA GLN A 221 7.20 -20.60 -3.67
C GLN A 221 7.43 -19.61 -4.81
N GLY A 222 6.37 -18.94 -5.27
CA GLY A 222 6.47 -18.05 -6.43
C GLY A 222 6.56 -18.86 -7.73
N GLU A 223 5.94 -20.03 -7.76
CA GLU A 223 6.02 -20.98 -8.86
C GLU A 223 4.63 -21.44 -9.27
N SER A 224 4.45 -21.66 -10.58
CA SER A 224 3.31 -22.39 -11.11
C SER A 224 3.57 -23.89 -10.92
N LEU A 225 2.61 -24.62 -10.37
CA LEU A 225 2.75 -26.00 -9.91
C LEU A 225 1.79 -26.94 -10.65
N LEU A 226 2.26 -28.15 -10.92
CA LEU A 226 1.47 -29.26 -11.43
C LEU A 226 1.59 -30.44 -10.47
N SER A 227 0.45 -30.95 -10.01
CA SER A 227 0.37 -32.11 -9.15
C SER A 227 -0.50 -33.18 -9.78
N GLN A 228 0.03 -34.39 -9.87
CA GLN A 228 -0.75 -35.56 -10.25
C GLN A 228 -1.03 -36.42 -9.01
N GLY A 229 -2.24 -36.99 -8.97
CA GLY A 229 -2.57 -38.00 -7.97
C GLY A 229 -2.81 -37.44 -6.58
N ILE A 230 -3.56 -36.35 -6.45
CA ILE A 230 -4.08 -35.92 -5.15
C ILE A 230 -5.13 -36.94 -4.71
N ARG A 231 -4.87 -37.65 -3.61
CA ARG A 231 -5.91 -38.44 -2.92
C ARG A 231 -6.84 -37.50 -2.15
N ALA A 232 -8.13 -37.81 -2.16
CA ALA A 232 -9.21 -37.02 -1.56
C ALA A 232 -9.04 -36.76 -0.04
N ASP A 233 -8.11 -37.48 0.59
CA ASP A 233 -7.88 -37.61 2.02
C ASP A 233 -7.15 -36.41 2.66
N LEU A 234 -6.59 -35.50 1.85
CA LEU A 234 -5.62 -34.47 2.31
C LEU A 234 -6.14 -33.03 2.41
N ASP A 235 -7.33 -32.72 1.88
CA ASP A 235 -7.91 -31.37 1.93
C ASP A 235 -9.40 -31.50 2.27
N SER A 236 -9.76 -31.29 3.54
CA SER A 236 -11.10 -31.58 4.09
C SER A 236 -12.25 -30.80 3.43
N GLY A 237 -11.94 -29.78 2.62
CA GLY A 237 -12.89 -29.04 1.79
C GLY A 237 -13.18 -29.66 0.41
N LEU A 238 -12.24 -30.43 -0.16
CA LEU A 238 -12.42 -31.19 -1.42
C LEU A 238 -13.31 -32.42 -1.22
N ILE A 239 -13.44 -32.88 0.03
CA ILE A 239 -14.16 -34.09 0.45
C ILE A 239 -15.64 -34.10 0.01
N ARG A 240 -16.26 -32.94 -0.19
CA ARG A 240 -17.71 -32.89 -0.44
C ARG A 240 -18.14 -33.13 -1.88
N THR A 241 -17.23 -32.99 -2.85
CA THR A 241 -17.55 -33.18 -4.28
C THR A 241 -17.12 -34.53 -4.83
N LEU A 242 -16.32 -35.31 -4.10
CA LEU A 242 -15.67 -36.53 -4.61
C LEU A 242 -15.68 -37.65 -3.56
N ALA A 243 -16.77 -38.41 -3.51
CA ALA A 243 -16.99 -39.49 -2.55
C ALA A 243 -16.12 -40.75 -2.77
N ASP A 244 -15.28 -40.83 -3.81
CA ASP A 244 -14.76 -42.13 -4.28
C ASP A 244 -13.22 -42.31 -4.26
N GLY A 245 -12.45 -41.40 -3.65
CA GLY A 245 -11.00 -41.60 -3.46
C GLY A 245 -10.15 -41.69 -4.75
N THR A 246 -10.68 -41.22 -5.87
CA THR A 246 -10.02 -41.25 -7.19
C THR A 246 -9.00 -40.11 -7.37
N PRO A 247 -7.87 -40.35 -8.07
CA PRO A 247 -6.83 -39.34 -8.26
C PRO A 247 -7.36 -38.14 -9.05
N THR A 248 -7.16 -36.94 -8.51
CA THR A 248 -7.44 -35.68 -9.19
C THR A 248 -6.13 -35.04 -9.64
N TYR A 249 -6.12 -34.48 -10.86
CA TYR A 249 -4.98 -33.75 -11.39
C TYR A 249 -5.21 -32.25 -11.20
N VAL A 250 -4.27 -31.56 -10.56
CA VAL A 250 -4.40 -30.13 -10.25
C VAL A 250 -3.23 -29.36 -10.83
N LEU A 251 -3.57 -28.23 -11.42
CA LEU A 251 -2.64 -27.23 -11.92
C LEU A 251 -2.91 -25.93 -11.17
N CYS A 252 -1.87 -25.31 -10.62
CA CYS A 252 -1.90 -24.00 -10.00
C CYS A 252 -0.95 -23.08 -10.75
N ALA A 253 -1.47 -22.18 -11.58
CA ALA A 253 -0.66 -21.17 -12.26
C ALA A 253 -0.63 -19.86 -11.46
N LEU A 254 0.56 -19.28 -11.29
CA LEU A 254 0.77 -18.10 -10.47
C LEU A 254 0.38 -16.81 -11.21
N LEU A 255 -0.57 -16.05 -10.66
CA LEU A 255 -0.89 -14.70 -11.12
C LEU A 255 0.15 -13.72 -10.55
N ARG A 256 0.91 -13.05 -11.42
CA ARG A 256 2.06 -12.21 -11.05
C ARG A 256 2.32 -11.06 -12.02
N THR A 257 2.87 -9.99 -11.47
CA THR A 257 3.55 -8.89 -12.20
C THR A 257 5.02 -8.83 -11.79
N PRO A 258 5.88 -8.05 -12.48
CA PRO A 258 7.31 -8.01 -12.19
C PRO A 258 7.70 -7.73 -10.72
N GLY A 259 6.86 -7.04 -9.95
CA GLY A 259 7.11 -6.71 -8.55
C GLY A 259 6.17 -7.34 -7.53
N ARG A 260 5.16 -8.12 -7.95
CA ARG A 260 4.09 -8.55 -7.04
C ARG A 260 3.43 -9.86 -7.46
N ARG A 261 3.09 -10.69 -6.47
CA ARG A 261 2.24 -11.88 -6.63
C ARG A 261 0.80 -11.49 -6.35
N LEU A 262 -0.08 -11.66 -7.33
CA LEU A 262 -1.48 -11.23 -7.26
C LEU A 262 -2.38 -12.34 -6.72
N GLY A 263 -2.06 -13.61 -6.98
CA GLY A 263 -2.97 -14.70 -6.71
C GLY A 263 -2.61 -15.99 -7.45
N VAL A 264 -3.57 -16.89 -7.58
CA VAL A 264 -3.40 -18.20 -8.22
C VAL A 264 -4.61 -18.54 -9.08
N LEU A 265 -4.35 -19.02 -10.29
CA LEU A 265 -5.31 -19.71 -11.15
C LEU A 265 -5.23 -21.21 -10.86
N HIS A 266 -6.26 -21.76 -10.23
CA HIS A 266 -6.38 -23.18 -9.91
C HIS A 266 -7.28 -23.88 -10.95
N LEU A 267 -6.82 -25.00 -11.49
CA LEU A 267 -7.56 -25.82 -12.43
C LEU A 267 -7.49 -27.30 -12.03
N ASP A 268 -8.61 -28.01 -12.15
CA ASP A 268 -8.71 -29.43 -11.83
C ASP A 268 -9.26 -30.26 -13.00
N ARG A 269 -8.69 -31.45 -13.18
CA ARG A 269 -9.20 -32.50 -14.06
C ARG A 269 -9.56 -33.73 -13.23
N GLY A 270 -10.70 -34.33 -13.56
CA GLY A 270 -11.16 -35.56 -12.92
C GLY A 270 -10.37 -36.80 -13.36
N PRO A 271 -10.59 -37.95 -12.71
CA PRO A 271 -9.83 -39.19 -12.96
C PRO A 271 -10.06 -39.81 -14.35
N LYS A 272 -11.15 -39.42 -15.03
CA LYS A 272 -11.48 -39.88 -16.39
C LYS A 272 -10.76 -39.07 -17.47
N GLN A 273 -10.12 -37.96 -17.11
CA GLN A 273 -9.40 -37.09 -18.05
C GLN A 273 -7.90 -37.39 -18.00
N ALA A 274 -7.20 -37.10 -19.10
CA ALA A 274 -5.75 -37.26 -19.16
C ALA A 274 -5.05 -36.32 -18.15
N PRO A 275 -3.97 -36.77 -17.47
CA PRO A 275 -3.16 -35.94 -16.61
C PRO A 275 -2.65 -34.69 -17.33
N TYR A 276 -2.50 -33.60 -16.60
CA TYR A 276 -1.83 -32.41 -17.14
C TYR A 276 -0.39 -32.72 -17.52
N GLN A 277 0.04 -32.20 -18.66
CA GLN A 277 1.38 -32.30 -19.20
C GLN A 277 2.17 -31.00 -18.98
N GLN A 278 3.47 -31.03 -19.25
CA GLN A 278 4.31 -29.83 -19.17
C GLN A 278 3.83 -28.70 -20.09
N GLU A 279 3.26 -29.03 -21.25
CA GLU A 279 2.67 -28.03 -22.16
C GLU A 279 1.43 -27.35 -21.57
N ASP A 280 0.60 -28.09 -20.83
CA ASP A 280 -0.55 -27.52 -20.12
C ASP A 280 -0.07 -26.52 -19.06
N LEU A 281 1.00 -26.84 -18.33
CA LEU A 281 1.60 -25.93 -17.35
C LEU A 281 2.12 -24.64 -18.00
N ARG A 282 2.78 -24.75 -19.16
CA ARG A 282 3.27 -23.56 -19.91
C ARG A 282 2.12 -22.68 -20.39
N LEU A 283 1.09 -23.29 -20.96
CA LEU A 283 -0.10 -22.56 -21.43
C LEU A 283 -0.81 -21.88 -20.26
N ALA A 284 -1.02 -22.59 -19.15
CA ALA A 284 -1.64 -22.03 -17.96
C ALA A 284 -0.82 -20.89 -17.35
N ASP A 285 0.52 -21.01 -17.34
CA ASP A 285 1.42 -19.96 -16.87
C ASP A 285 1.32 -18.69 -17.74
N ALA A 286 1.19 -18.84 -19.06
CA ALA A 286 0.99 -17.73 -19.98
C ALA A 286 -0.40 -17.09 -19.87
N LEU A 287 -1.45 -17.90 -19.71
CA LEU A 287 -2.81 -17.40 -19.44
C LEU A 287 -2.85 -16.63 -18.12
N ALA A 288 -2.20 -17.14 -17.07
CA ALA A 288 -2.05 -16.46 -15.79
C ALA A 288 -1.25 -15.16 -15.93
N ALA A 289 -0.18 -15.13 -16.71
CA ALA A 289 0.60 -13.93 -16.99
C ALA A 289 -0.25 -12.85 -17.71
N SER A 290 -1.02 -13.25 -18.74
CA SER A 290 -1.94 -12.36 -19.46
C SER A 290 -3.04 -11.81 -18.54
N ALA A 291 -3.70 -12.68 -17.78
CA ALA A 291 -4.71 -12.28 -16.80
C ALA A 291 -4.15 -11.32 -15.73
N SER A 292 -2.91 -11.53 -15.29
CA SER A 292 -2.26 -10.70 -14.28
C SER A 292 -2.10 -9.25 -14.72
N THR A 293 -1.76 -9.04 -15.99
CA THR A 293 -1.67 -7.70 -16.59
C THR A 293 -3.02 -7.00 -16.54
N ILE A 294 -4.11 -7.70 -16.87
CA ILE A 294 -5.45 -7.13 -16.87
C ILE A 294 -5.89 -6.81 -15.44
N ILE A 295 -5.71 -7.74 -14.51
CA ILE A 295 -6.08 -7.57 -13.09
C ILE A 295 -5.36 -6.38 -12.48
N SER A 296 -4.04 -6.27 -12.72
CA SER A 296 -3.24 -5.14 -12.23
C SER A 296 -3.63 -3.82 -12.89
N SER A 297 -3.88 -3.83 -14.20
CA SER A 297 -4.28 -2.60 -14.93
C SER A 297 -5.64 -2.09 -14.45
N VAL A 298 -6.63 -2.96 -14.29
CA VAL A 298 -7.95 -2.59 -13.75
C VAL A 298 -7.84 -2.07 -12.32
N GLY A 299 -7.06 -2.75 -11.47
CA GLY A 299 -6.80 -2.30 -10.10
C GLY A 299 -6.23 -0.89 -10.06
N SER A 300 -5.16 -0.63 -10.81
CA SER A 300 -4.52 0.69 -10.87
C SER A 300 -5.41 1.76 -11.52
N LEU A 301 -6.26 1.41 -12.50
CA LEU A 301 -7.20 2.36 -13.11
C LEU A 301 -8.28 2.78 -12.11
N LEU A 302 -8.86 1.84 -11.37
CA LEU A 302 -9.85 2.13 -10.34
C LEU A 302 -9.27 2.97 -9.20
N GLU A 303 -8.03 2.69 -8.79
CA GLU A 303 -7.31 3.53 -7.80
C GLU A 303 -7.09 4.96 -8.32
N ARG A 304 -6.65 5.10 -9.58
CA ARG A 304 -6.47 6.43 -10.19
C ARG A 304 -7.77 7.20 -10.34
N GLU A 305 -8.86 6.53 -10.69
CA GLU A 305 -10.19 7.14 -10.78
C GLU A 305 -10.65 7.63 -9.41
N ARG A 306 -10.48 6.82 -8.36
CA ARG A 306 -10.78 7.20 -6.96
C ARG A 306 -9.96 8.39 -6.51
N ASP A 307 -8.65 8.35 -6.74
CA ASP A 307 -7.76 9.45 -6.41
C ASP A 307 -8.14 10.74 -7.14
N LEU A 308 -8.50 10.64 -8.42
CA LEU A 308 -8.96 11.78 -9.21
C LEU A 308 -10.26 12.35 -8.65
N LEU A 309 -11.23 11.50 -8.33
CA LEU A 309 -12.51 11.91 -7.75
C LEU A 309 -12.32 12.63 -6.41
N VAL A 310 -11.53 12.06 -5.50
CA VAL A 310 -11.23 12.68 -4.19
C VAL A 310 -10.53 14.02 -4.40
N ARG A 311 -9.56 14.11 -5.32
CA ARG A 311 -8.86 15.38 -5.63
C ARG A 311 -9.80 16.43 -6.20
N THR A 312 -10.69 16.05 -7.12
CA THR A 312 -11.68 16.96 -7.69
C THR A 312 -12.61 17.49 -6.62
N LEU A 313 -13.10 16.63 -5.72
CA LEU A 313 -13.97 17.05 -4.62
C LEU A 313 -13.26 17.95 -3.61
N THR A 314 -12.01 17.63 -3.26
CA THR A 314 -11.19 18.50 -2.39
C THR A 314 -10.93 19.85 -3.05
N ALA A 315 -10.66 19.89 -4.36
CA ALA A 315 -10.50 21.15 -5.09
C ALA A 315 -11.80 21.97 -5.12
N LEU A 316 -12.96 21.32 -5.26
CA LEU A 316 -14.26 21.98 -5.17
C LEU A 316 -14.52 22.51 -3.75
N ALA A 317 -14.19 21.74 -2.71
CA ALA A 317 -14.30 22.20 -1.32
C ALA A 317 -13.42 23.42 -1.07
N GLN A 318 -12.17 23.40 -1.53
CA GLN A 318 -11.27 24.56 -1.46
C GLN A 318 -11.80 25.78 -2.24
N ALA A 319 -12.41 25.56 -3.40
CA ALA A 319 -13.04 26.64 -4.16
C ALA A 319 -14.24 27.27 -3.42
N VAL A 320 -14.98 26.46 -2.64
CA VAL A 320 -16.04 26.95 -1.75
C VAL A 320 -15.45 27.76 -0.60
N GLU A 321 -14.34 27.34 0.00
CA GLU A 321 -13.65 28.13 1.04
C GLU A 321 -13.19 29.50 0.53
N LEU A 322 -12.74 29.59 -0.73
CA LEU A 322 -12.36 30.87 -1.34
C LEU A 322 -13.53 31.86 -1.48
N ARG A 323 -14.79 31.38 -1.47
CA ARG A 323 -15.98 32.24 -1.43
C ARG A 323 -16.27 32.80 -0.04
N ASP A 324 -15.82 32.11 1.02
CA ASP A 324 -16.10 32.41 2.44
C ASP A 324 -15.12 33.44 3.03
N ASP A 325 -14.45 34.23 2.18
CA ASP A 325 -13.36 35.19 2.51
C ASP A 325 -12.25 34.59 3.42
N TYR A 326 -12.13 33.25 3.41
CA TYR A 326 -11.19 32.51 4.23
C TYR A 326 -9.88 32.32 3.46
N THR A 327 -8.75 32.42 4.14
CA THR A 327 -7.46 32.02 3.55
C THR A 327 -7.59 30.56 3.10
N GLY A 328 -7.36 30.24 1.82
CA GLY A 328 -7.60 28.90 1.22
C GLY A 328 -6.70 27.75 1.74
N SER A 329 -6.39 27.77 3.03
CA SER A 329 -5.57 26.83 3.79
C SER A 329 -6.27 26.27 5.03
N HIS A 330 -7.55 26.63 5.27
CA HIS A 330 -8.38 26.08 6.36
C HIS A 330 -8.47 24.55 6.31
N THR A 331 -9.03 24.04 5.22
CA THR A 331 -9.21 22.61 4.98
C THR A 331 -7.92 21.86 5.20
N GLN A 332 -6.79 22.42 4.73
CA GLN A 332 -5.49 21.79 4.91
C GLN A 332 -5.07 21.75 6.38
N ARG A 333 -5.16 22.86 7.11
CA ARG A 333 -4.78 22.91 8.54
C ARG A 333 -5.68 22.02 9.39
N VAL A 334 -7.00 22.06 9.19
CA VAL A 334 -7.94 21.17 9.89
C VAL A 334 -7.63 19.70 9.61
N THR A 335 -7.32 19.35 8.36
CA THR A 335 -6.91 17.99 8.00
C THR A 335 -5.60 17.58 8.70
N ASP A 336 -4.60 18.47 8.72
CA ASP A 336 -3.32 18.20 9.38
C ASP A 336 -3.53 17.97 10.89
N TYR A 337 -4.27 18.85 11.57
CA TYR A 337 -4.63 18.69 12.99
C TYR A 337 -5.41 17.40 13.24
N THR A 338 -6.36 17.07 12.35
CA THR A 338 -7.19 15.86 12.46
C THR A 338 -6.35 14.59 12.37
N LEU A 339 -5.41 14.53 11.43
CA LEU A 339 -4.53 13.38 11.26
C LEU A 339 -3.54 13.25 12.43
N MET A 340 -3.03 14.36 12.96
CA MET A 340 -2.19 14.36 14.16
C MET A 340 -2.95 13.88 15.39
N LEU A 341 -4.20 14.31 15.56
CA LEU A 341 -5.08 13.88 16.65
C LEU A 341 -5.46 12.40 16.50
N GLY A 342 -5.86 11.97 15.30
CA GLY A 342 -6.18 10.57 15.00
C GLY A 342 -5.01 9.63 15.24
N GLU A 343 -3.78 10.06 14.91
CA GLU A 343 -2.56 9.32 15.22
C GLU A 343 -2.35 9.18 16.74
N HIS A 344 -2.52 10.26 17.50
CA HIS A 344 -2.39 10.22 18.96
C HIS A 344 -3.47 9.36 19.63
N LEU A 345 -4.69 9.37 19.08
CA LEU A 345 -5.81 8.53 19.49
C LEU A 345 -5.71 7.07 19.01
N GLN A 346 -4.67 6.71 18.26
CA GLN A 346 -4.47 5.36 17.70
C GLN A 346 -5.64 4.90 16.83
N VAL A 347 -6.22 5.81 16.05
CA VAL A 347 -7.28 5.50 15.09
C VAL A 347 -6.75 4.50 14.06
N GLY A 348 -7.52 3.44 13.80
CA GLY A 348 -7.15 2.38 12.86
C GLY A 348 -6.93 2.87 11.43
N PRO A 349 -6.23 2.12 10.57
CA PRO A 349 -5.85 2.56 9.24
C PRO A 349 -7.03 2.94 8.35
N THR A 350 -8.14 2.20 8.43
CA THR A 350 -9.37 2.47 7.68
C THR A 350 -10.00 3.80 8.07
N ASP A 351 -10.17 4.04 9.37
CA ASP A 351 -10.75 5.29 9.87
C ASP A 351 -9.81 6.49 9.68
N ARG A 352 -8.49 6.27 9.74
CA ARG A 352 -7.51 7.30 9.40
C ARG A 352 -7.62 7.71 7.92
N TYR A 353 -7.86 6.77 7.02
CA TYR A 353 -8.14 7.06 5.62
C TYR A 353 -9.44 7.85 5.46
N HIS A 354 -10.49 7.49 6.20
CA HIS A 354 -11.74 8.24 6.22
C HIS A 354 -11.57 9.68 6.74
N LEU A 355 -10.75 9.90 7.78
CA LEU A 355 -10.39 11.26 8.22
C LEU A 355 -9.63 12.02 7.13
N GLN A 356 -8.71 11.37 6.43
CA GLN A 356 -7.91 11.98 5.38
C GLN A 356 -8.75 12.48 4.19
N ILE A 357 -9.77 11.72 3.78
CA ILE A 357 -10.62 12.09 2.63
C ILE A 357 -11.88 12.87 3.05
N GLY A 358 -12.37 12.66 4.26
CA GLY A 358 -13.63 13.25 4.75
C GLY A 358 -13.48 14.63 5.37
N THR A 359 -12.36 14.88 6.07
CA THR A 359 -12.11 16.18 6.71
C THR A 359 -12.06 17.33 5.70
N PRO A 360 -11.41 17.22 4.53
CA PRO A 360 -11.45 18.27 3.52
C PRO A 360 -12.84 18.59 2.98
N LEU A 361 -13.81 17.71 3.18
CA LEU A 361 -15.15 17.83 2.63
C LEU A 361 -16.17 18.30 3.68
N HIS A 362 -15.76 18.53 4.94
CA HIS A 362 -16.70 18.84 6.03
C HIS A 362 -17.61 20.03 5.70
N ASP A 363 -17.07 21.04 5.01
CA ASP A 363 -17.75 22.28 4.66
C ASP A 363 -18.27 22.35 3.20
N ILE A 364 -18.21 21.26 2.42
CA ILE A 364 -18.57 21.27 0.98
C ILE A 364 -19.99 21.80 0.72
N GLY A 365 -20.91 21.60 1.66
CA GLY A 365 -22.29 22.04 1.56
C GLY A 365 -22.48 23.56 1.57
N LYS A 366 -21.45 24.34 1.94
CA LYS A 366 -21.45 25.80 1.80
C LYS A 366 -21.62 26.25 0.35
N ILE A 367 -21.38 25.37 -0.64
CA ILE A 367 -21.72 25.65 -2.04
C ILE A 367 -23.20 26.04 -2.23
N GLY A 368 -24.08 25.44 -1.42
CA GLY A 368 -25.53 25.69 -1.42
C GLY A 368 -25.96 26.85 -0.53
N ILE A 369 -25.04 27.61 0.06
CA ILE A 369 -25.31 28.81 0.85
C ILE A 369 -25.16 30.05 -0.04
N SER A 370 -26.07 31.01 0.13
CA SER A 370 -26.07 32.27 -0.63
C SER A 370 -24.87 33.12 -0.24
N ASP A 371 -24.23 33.75 -1.23
CA ASP A 371 -23.11 34.67 -1.00
C ASP A 371 -23.49 35.83 -0.06
N ALA A 372 -24.74 36.28 -0.09
CA ALA A 372 -25.21 37.36 0.79
C ALA A 372 -25.18 36.98 2.28
N ILE A 373 -25.30 35.68 2.60
CA ILE A 373 -25.20 35.15 3.97
C ILE A 373 -23.75 34.77 4.26
N LEU A 374 -23.11 34.05 3.34
CA LEU A 374 -21.73 33.55 3.51
C LEU A 374 -20.73 34.70 3.72
N ARG A 375 -20.87 35.81 2.96
CA ARG A 375 -19.93 36.93 2.94
C ARG A 375 -20.40 38.13 3.77
N LYS A 376 -21.39 37.94 4.64
CA LYS A 376 -21.98 39.05 5.41
C LYS A 376 -20.94 39.61 6.39
N PRO A 377 -20.59 40.92 6.33
CA PRO A 377 -19.57 41.52 7.20
C PRO A 377 -20.08 41.81 8.62
N SER A 378 -21.29 41.37 8.96
CA SER A 378 -21.94 41.56 10.26
C SER A 378 -22.49 40.24 10.79
N HIS A 379 -22.92 40.23 12.05
CA HIS A 379 -23.54 39.05 12.64
C HIS A 379 -24.76 38.59 11.83
N LEU A 380 -24.86 37.27 11.65
CA LEU A 380 -26.03 36.63 11.06
C LEU A 380 -27.23 36.79 12.00
N THR A 381 -28.40 37.07 11.41
CA THR A 381 -29.70 37.00 12.09
C THR A 381 -30.02 35.54 12.46
N PRO A 382 -30.94 35.29 13.41
CA PRO A 382 -31.33 33.93 13.77
C PRO A 382 -31.74 33.06 12.57
N ASP A 383 -32.51 33.61 11.63
CA ASP A 383 -32.95 32.90 10.42
C ASP A 383 -31.77 32.61 9.47
N GLU A 384 -30.83 33.53 9.34
CA GLU A 384 -29.60 33.32 8.55
C GLU A 384 -28.68 32.28 9.20
N VAL A 385 -28.64 32.21 10.54
CA VAL A 385 -27.92 31.15 11.27
C VAL A 385 -28.57 29.79 11.00
N GLU A 386 -29.89 29.67 11.10
CA GLU A 386 -30.58 28.42 10.77
C GLU A 386 -30.35 28.00 9.31
N TYR A 387 -30.35 28.96 8.38
CA TYR A 387 -30.00 28.69 7.00
C TYR A 387 -28.53 28.24 6.83
N MET A 388 -27.58 28.90 7.51
CA MET A 388 -26.16 28.52 7.47
C MET A 388 -25.94 27.10 7.99
N LYS A 389 -26.62 26.69 9.07
CA LYS A 389 -26.53 25.32 9.62
C LYS A 389 -26.87 24.24 8.60
N THR A 390 -27.69 24.56 7.59
CA THR A 390 -28.07 23.59 6.54
C THR A 390 -26.90 23.10 5.69
N HIS A 391 -25.73 23.77 5.70
CA HIS A 391 -24.56 23.32 4.94
C HIS A 391 -24.17 21.87 5.29
N THR A 392 -24.33 21.45 6.55
CA THR A 392 -24.09 20.07 6.99
C THR A 392 -24.97 19.07 6.22
N THR A 393 -26.28 19.33 6.18
CA THR A 393 -27.26 18.46 5.49
C THR A 393 -27.14 18.53 3.97
N LYS A 394 -26.86 19.71 3.41
CA LYS A 394 -26.62 19.89 1.96
C LYS A 394 -25.35 19.17 1.52
N GLY A 395 -24.29 19.27 2.31
CA GLY A 395 -23.03 18.56 2.08
C GLY A 395 -23.23 17.05 2.15
N ALA A 396 -23.93 16.56 3.18
CA ALA A 396 -24.28 15.14 3.31
C ALA A 396 -25.07 14.62 2.08
N ALA A 397 -26.08 15.36 1.62
CA ALA A 397 -26.87 15.00 0.45
C ALA A 397 -26.04 14.95 -0.85
N MET A 398 -25.03 15.81 -1.00
CA MET A 398 -24.11 15.76 -2.15
C MET A 398 -23.20 14.54 -2.09
N ILE A 399 -22.68 14.21 -0.91
CA ILE A 399 -21.78 13.09 -0.69
C ILE A 399 -22.50 11.75 -0.85
N GLU A 400 -23.77 11.67 -0.44
CA GLU A 400 -24.61 10.46 -0.56
C GLU A 400 -24.79 9.98 -2.01
N LEU A 401 -24.71 10.90 -2.99
CA LEU A 401 -24.75 10.58 -4.42
C LEU A 401 -23.51 9.81 -4.91
N ILE A 402 -22.47 9.72 -4.08
CA ILE A 402 -21.19 9.08 -4.40
C ILE A 402 -21.00 7.90 -3.44
N PRO A 403 -21.39 6.67 -3.84
CA PRO A 403 -21.38 5.50 -2.94
C PRO A 403 -20.03 5.23 -2.26
N HIS A 404 -18.93 5.57 -2.92
CA HIS A 404 -17.59 5.40 -2.38
C HIS A 404 -17.27 6.29 -1.17
N LEU A 405 -18.00 7.40 -1.00
CA LEU A 405 -17.81 8.36 0.10
C LEU A 405 -18.82 8.20 1.23
N ALA A 406 -19.69 7.19 1.16
CA ALA A 406 -20.62 6.87 2.25
C ALA A 406 -19.94 6.77 3.63
N PRO A 407 -18.71 6.19 3.78
CA PRO A 407 -18.04 6.13 5.08
C PRO A 407 -17.66 7.49 5.69
N VAL A 408 -17.54 8.54 4.88
CA VAL A 408 -17.17 9.90 5.35
C VAL A 408 -18.34 10.84 5.53
N LEU A 409 -19.54 10.43 5.11
CA LEU A 409 -20.79 11.19 5.33
C LEU A 409 -20.99 11.63 6.79
N PRO A 410 -20.70 10.80 7.81
CA PRO A 410 -20.84 11.22 9.20
C PRO A 410 -19.94 12.41 9.58
N ILE A 411 -18.76 12.54 8.98
CA ILE A 411 -17.86 13.70 9.21
C ILE A 411 -18.55 14.97 8.69
N VAL A 412 -19.02 14.95 7.45
CA VAL A 412 -19.66 16.12 6.81
C VAL A 412 -20.94 16.52 7.52
N ARG A 413 -21.79 15.55 7.88
CA ARG A 413 -23.07 15.82 8.50
C ARG A 413 -22.94 16.29 9.95
N ASN A 414 -22.07 15.67 10.75
CA ASN A 414 -22.13 15.77 12.20
C ASN A 414 -20.92 16.49 12.84
N HIS A 415 -20.03 17.12 12.07
CA HIS A 415 -18.88 17.85 12.64
C HIS A 415 -19.28 19.08 13.50
N HIS A 416 -20.52 19.53 13.43
CA HIS A 416 -21.08 20.57 14.31
C HIS A 416 -22.00 20.05 15.43
N GLU A 417 -22.07 18.72 15.60
CA GLU A 417 -22.69 18.14 16.80
C GLU A 417 -21.84 18.45 18.03
N ARG A 418 -22.51 18.62 19.17
CA ARG A 418 -21.86 18.96 20.44
C ARG A 418 -22.05 17.84 21.43
N TRP A 419 -21.03 17.55 22.24
CA TRP A 419 -21.08 16.48 23.23
C TRP A 419 -22.29 16.58 24.18
N ASP A 420 -22.72 17.80 24.49
CA ASP A 420 -23.88 18.15 25.33
C ASP A 420 -25.25 18.04 24.62
N GLY A 421 -25.30 17.67 23.34
CA GLY A 421 -26.54 17.55 22.56
C GLY A 421 -27.11 18.87 22.05
N GLN A 422 -26.42 20.00 22.27
CA GLN A 422 -26.88 21.33 21.80
C GLN A 422 -26.36 21.66 20.39
N GLY A 423 -25.80 20.68 19.69
CA GLY A 423 -25.28 20.81 18.34
C GLY A 423 -26.35 20.66 17.27
N TYR A 424 -25.90 20.54 16.02
CA TYR A 424 -26.76 20.37 14.85
C TYR A 424 -26.05 19.48 13.82
N PRO A 425 -26.78 18.89 12.85
CA PRO A 425 -28.20 19.05 12.54
C PRO A 425 -29.16 18.14 13.34
N ASP A 426 -28.66 17.07 13.96
CA ASP A 426 -29.47 15.99 14.52
C ASP A 426 -29.59 16.08 16.05
N GLY A 427 -28.78 16.93 16.71
CA GLY A 427 -28.83 17.11 18.17
C GLY A 427 -28.28 15.91 18.93
N LEU A 428 -27.29 15.22 18.35
CA LEU A 428 -26.69 14.02 18.92
C LEU A 428 -25.85 14.39 20.15
N ALA A 429 -25.95 13.57 21.19
CA ALA A 429 -25.22 13.77 22.45
C ALA A 429 -24.25 12.61 22.73
N GLY A 430 -23.14 12.93 23.38
CA GLY A 430 -22.17 11.94 23.84
C GLY A 430 -21.64 11.02 22.73
N SER A 431 -21.68 9.71 23.00
CA SER A 431 -21.23 8.68 22.07
C SER A 431 -22.19 8.41 20.90
N ALA A 432 -23.37 9.03 20.87
CA ALA A 432 -24.24 8.97 19.68
C ALA A 432 -23.64 9.75 18.51
N ILE A 433 -22.76 10.71 18.78
CA ILE A 433 -22.03 11.45 17.75
C ILE A 433 -20.98 10.50 17.13
N PRO A 434 -20.96 10.34 15.80
CA PRO A 434 -19.98 9.53 15.09
C PRO A 434 -18.55 9.86 15.52
N TYR A 435 -17.73 8.84 15.75
CA TYR A 435 -16.38 9.04 16.33
C TYR A 435 -15.50 9.97 15.51
N LEU A 436 -15.48 9.80 14.18
CA LEU A 436 -14.67 10.65 13.31
C LEU A 436 -15.15 12.11 13.29
N ALA A 437 -16.46 12.34 13.41
CA ALA A 437 -17.02 13.68 13.51
C ALA A 437 -16.60 14.37 14.82
N ARG A 438 -16.53 13.64 15.94
CA ARG A 438 -16.03 14.17 17.23
C ARG A 438 -14.58 14.63 17.16
N ILE A 439 -13.74 13.93 16.39
CA ILE A 439 -12.34 14.32 16.16
C ILE A 439 -12.29 15.62 15.35
N VAL A 440 -13.01 15.66 14.21
CA VAL A 440 -13.02 16.83 13.31
C VAL A 440 -13.60 18.07 13.98
N ALA A 441 -14.64 17.92 14.82
CA ALA A 441 -15.25 19.03 15.57
C ALA A 441 -14.24 19.78 16.45
N VAL A 442 -13.29 19.07 17.07
CA VAL A 442 -12.24 19.68 17.92
C VAL A 442 -11.27 20.49 17.06
N THR A 443 -10.83 19.92 15.95
CA THR A 443 -9.81 20.53 15.09
C THR A 443 -10.34 21.68 14.26
N ASP A 444 -11.57 21.58 13.78
CA ASP A 444 -12.27 22.67 13.09
C ASP A 444 -12.47 23.86 14.02
N ALA A 445 -13.02 23.62 15.23
CA ALA A 445 -13.19 24.68 16.22
C ALA A 445 -11.86 25.36 16.58
N PHE A 446 -10.76 24.59 16.71
CA PHE A 446 -9.44 25.16 16.97
C PHE A 446 -8.94 26.05 15.82
N ASP A 447 -9.06 25.60 14.57
CA ASP A 447 -8.65 26.41 13.41
C ASP A 447 -9.50 27.68 13.29
N ALA A 448 -10.81 27.54 13.47
CA ALA A 448 -11.77 28.64 13.47
C ALA A 448 -11.47 29.69 14.56
N MET A 449 -10.97 29.26 15.72
CA MET A 449 -10.57 30.16 16.79
C MET A 449 -9.29 30.93 16.47
N THR A 450 -8.31 30.27 15.86
CA THR A 450 -6.93 30.76 15.69
C THR A 450 -6.68 31.48 14.36
N THR A 451 -7.63 31.43 13.43
CA THR A 451 -7.54 32.08 12.12
C THR A 451 -8.30 33.41 12.10
N ASP A 452 -7.75 34.41 11.41
CA ASP A 452 -8.43 35.68 11.15
C ASP A 452 -9.67 35.50 10.29
N ARG A 453 -10.75 36.19 10.65
CA ARG A 453 -12.01 36.26 9.90
C ARG A 453 -12.37 37.72 9.61
N PRO A 454 -13.15 38.03 8.55
CA PRO A 454 -13.49 39.41 8.18
C PRO A 454 -14.04 40.28 9.32
N TYR A 455 -14.75 39.66 10.26
CA TYR A 455 -15.39 40.31 11.41
C TYR A 455 -14.66 40.08 12.75
N ARG A 456 -13.58 39.28 12.79
CA ARG A 456 -12.86 39.00 14.05
C ARG A 456 -11.41 38.54 13.79
N PRO A 457 -10.40 39.13 14.46
CA PRO A 457 -9.06 38.55 14.44
C PRO A 457 -9.04 37.16 15.10
N GLY A 458 -8.11 36.31 14.66
CA GLY A 458 -7.79 35.04 15.29
C GLY A 458 -7.27 35.26 16.71
N MET A 459 -7.61 34.36 17.62
CA MET A 459 -7.14 34.45 19.00
C MET A 459 -5.75 33.79 19.17
N PRO A 460 -4.96 34.19 20.18
CA PRO A 460 -3.71 33.52 20.52
C PRO A 460 -3.91 32.02 20.77
N LEU A 461 -2.93 31.20 20.35
CA LEU A 461 -2.98 29.73 20.49
C LEU A 461 -3.28 29.29 21.93
N GLU A 462 -2.67 29.95 22.92
CA GLU A 462 -2.90 29.63 24.33
C GLU A 462 -4.37 29.80 24.75
N GLN A 463 -5.03 30.85 24.24
CA GLN A 463 -6.44 31.07 24.51
C GLN A 463 -7.31 30.02 23.81
N ALA A 464 -6.98 29.65 22.57
CA ALA A 464 -7.70 28.59 21.85
C ALA A 464 -7.58 27.24 22.56
N PHE A 465 -6.38 26.86 23.04
CA PHE A 465 -6.22 25.64 23.84
C PHE A 465 -7.02 25.67 25.14
N LYS A 466 -7.06 26.83 25.82
CA LYS A 466 -7.89 27.02 27.02
C LYS A 466 -9.38 26.82 26.71
N GLN A 467 -9.87 27.34 25.59
CA GLN A 467 -11.26 27.13 25.14
C GLN A 467 -11.56 25.65 24.85
N ILE A 468 -10.63 24.91 24.20
CA ILE A 468 -10.78 23.46 24.01
C ILE A 468 -10.86 22.74 25.36
N GLN A 469 -10.02 23.12 26.32
CA GLN A 469 -10.02 22.55 27.67
C GLN A 469 -11.33 22.81 28.42
N GLU A 470 -11.82 24.05 28.41
CA GLU A 470 -13.07 24.46 29.06
C GLU A 470 -14.31 23.84 28.38
N GLY A 471 -14.23 23.61 27.06
CA GLY A 471 -15.29 22.98 26.27
C GLY A 471 -15.36 21.45 26.41
N ALA A 472 -14.39 20.80 27.06
CA ALA A 472 -14.35 19.35 27.22
C ALA A 472 -15.55 18.84 28.04
N GLY A 473 -16.28 17.87 27.49
CA GLY A 473 -17.52 17.33 28.10
C GLY A 473 -18.75 18.23 27.92
N ARG A 474 -18.62 19.37 27.22
CA ARG A 474 -19.76 20.21 26.80
C ARG A 474 -19.82 20.31 25.28
N GLN A 475 -18.92 21.07 24.68
CA GLN A 475 -18.84 21.17 23.23
C GLN A 475 -18.13 19.95 22.64
N PHE A 476 -17.04 19.53 23.25
CA PHE A 476 -16.15 18.52 22.72
C PHE A 476 -16.23 17.23 23.50
N ASP A 477 -16.01 16.10 22.82
CA ASP A 477 -15.74 14.84 23.49
C ASP A 477 -14.54 15.01 24.44
N PRO A 478 -14.69 14.69 25.74
CA PRO A 478 -13.63 14.90 26.72
C PRO A 478 -12.37 14.07 26.44
N VAL A 479 -12.48 12.93 25.75
CA VAL A 479 -11.33 12.12 25.31
C VAL A 479 -10.61 12.83 24.16
N CYS A 480 -11.34 13.27 23.14
CA CYS A 480 -10.75 13.97 21.99
C CYS A 480 -10.11 15.30 22.40
N ALA A 481 -10.77 16.07 23.28
CA ALA A 481 -10.23 17.34 23.78
C ALA A 481 -8.93 17.15 24.57
N ARG A 482 -8.88 16.17 25.49
CA ARG A 482 -7.63 15.85 26.22
C ARG A 482 -6.51 15.42 25.29
N ALA A 483 -6.82 14.53 24.35
CA ALA A 483 -5.87 14.07 23.33
C ALA A 483 -5.33 15.23 22.47
N PHE A 484 -6.20 16.18 22.11
CA PHE A 484 -5.80 17.38 21.38
C PHE A 484 -4.85 18.28 22.19
N LEU A 485 -5.11 18.45 23.49
CA LEU A 485 -4.21 19.18 24.38
C LEU A 485 -2.85 18.48 24.53
N SER A 486 -2.80 17.15 24.49
CA SER A 486 -1.55 16.39 24.54
C SER A 486 -0.67 16.56 23.30
N ILE A 487 -1.26 16.85 22.14
CA ILE A 487 -0.50 17.13 20.91
C ILE A 487 -0.16 18.61 20.71
N ARG A 488 -0.48 19.48 21.69
CA ARG A 488 -0.19 20.92 21.67
C ARG A 488 1.23 21.28 21.20
N PRO A 489 2.32 20.66 21.72
CA PRO A 489 3.68 21.02 21.29
C PRO A 489 3.91 20.83 19.78
N ARG A 490 3.25 19.81 19.21
CA ARG A 490 3.36 19.45 17.80
C ARG A 490 2.59 20.45 16.92
N ILE A 491 1.46 20.97 17.42
CA ILE A 491 0.68 22.03 16.76
C ILE A 491 1.43 23.37 16.82
N GLU A 492 1.96 23.74 17.98
CA GLU A 492 2.75 24.97 18.14
C GLU A 492 3.96 24.99 17.19
N GLU A 493 4.64 23.84 17.06
CA GLU A 493 5.73 23.66 16.09
C GLU A 493 5.27 23.87 14.64
N LEU A 494 4.11 23.34 14.25
CA LEU A 494 3.55 23.52 12.90
C LEU A 494 3.23 25.00 12.63
N HIS A 495 2.67 25.72 13.60
CA HIS A 495 2.44 27.17 13.48
C HIS A 495 3.75 27.96 13.38
N ARG A 496 4.77 27.59 14.15
CA ARG A 496 6.10 28.22 14.09
C ARG A 496 6.73 28.05 12.71
N GLN A 497 6.77 26.82 12.20
CA GLN A 497 7.28 26.52 10.86
C GLN A 497 6.52 27.29 9.77
N SER A 498 5.19 27.36 9.87
CA SER A 498 4.35 28.08 8.90
C SER A 498 4.65 29.59 8.89
N ARG A 499 4.88 30.21 10.06
CA ARG A 499 5.28 31.63 10.14
C ARG A 499 6.68 31.87 9.56
N GLU A 500 7.64 31.02 9.90
CA GLU A 500 9.00 31.10 9.37
C GLU A 500 9.04 30.98 7.84
N LEU A 501 8.22 30.10 7.25
CA LEU A 501 8.07 30.02 5.79
C LEU A 501 7.50 31.31 5.20
N VAL A 502 6.45 31.89 5.79
CA VAL A 502 5.84 33.14 5.28
C VAL A 502 6.82 34.32 5.37
N GLU A 503 7.60 34.41 6.44
CA GLU A 503 8.59 35.48 6.65
C GLU A 503 9.81 35.35 5.71
N THR A 504 10.13 34.14 5.27
CA THR A 504 11.30 33.87 4.40
C THR A 504 10.97 33.80 2.91
N MET A 505 9.69 33.72 2.53
CA MET A 505 9.28 33.58 1.13
C MET A 505 9.16 34.92 0.39
N SER A 506 9.93 35.04 -0.70
CA SER A 506 9.73 36.08 -1.71
C SER A 506 8.39 35.91 -2.44
N ARG A 507 7.79 37.01 -2.94
CA ARG A 507 6.59 36.98 -3.80
C ARG A 507 6.70 36.02 -5.00
N SER A 508 7.91 35.80 -5.52
CA SER A 508 8.16 34.83 -6.61
C SER A 508 8.04 33.37 -6.17
N ASP A 509 8.36 33.07 -4.91
CA ASP A 509 8.32 31.72 -4.35
C ASP A 509 6.90 31.35 -3.90
N LEU A 510 6.09 32.35 -3.51
CA LEU A 510 4.67 32.18 -3.22
C LEU A 510 3.88 31.68 -4.45
N HIS A 511 4.14 32.25 -5.64
CA HIS A 511 3.53 31.78 -6.89
C HIS A 511 3.94 30.34 -7.26
N ARG A 512 5.20 29.97 -6.97
CA ARG A 512 5.72 28.62 -7.24
C ARG A 512 5.18 27.59 -6.24
N ALA A 513 4.99 27.97 -4.98
CA ALA A 513 4.38 27.13 -3.96
C ALA A 513 2.88 26.89 -4.22
N LEU A 514 2.14 27.92 -4.65
CA LEU A 514 0.75 27.78 -5.10
C LEU A 514 0.64 26.83 -6.30
N ALA A 515 1.57 26.90 -7.27
CA ALA A 515 1.63 25.96 -8.38
C ALA A 515 1.96 24.52 -7.92
N ALA A 516 2.84 24.35 -6.92
CA ALA A 516 3.20 23.05 -6.36
C ALA A 516 2.09 22.42 -5.49
N CYS A 517 1.23 23.22 -4.86
CA CYS A 517 0.06 22.73 -4.11
C CYS A 517 -0.96 22.02 -5.02
N LEU A 518 -0.98 22.32 -6.32
CA LEU A 518 -1.79 21.60 -7.30
C LEU A 518 -1.20 20.22 -7.68
N GLU A 519 0.05 19.91 -7.29
CA GLU A 519 0.75 18.66 -7.66
C GLU A 519 0.64 17.52 -6.62
N GLY A 520 0.01 17.74 -5.47
CA GLY A 520 -0.33 16.69 -4.50
C GLY A 520 0.83 16.13 -3.64
N PRO A 521 0.52 15.27 -2.63
CA PRO A 521 1.44 14.94 -1.53
C PRO A 521 2.54 13.92 -1.85
N ALA A 522 2.56 13.31 -3.05
CA ALA A 522 3.54 12.29 -3.42
C ALA A 522 5.00 12.81 -3.51
N THR A 523 5.20 14.13 -3.50
CA THR A 523 6.52 14.77 -3.61
C THR A 523 7.02 15.42 -2.31
N ARG A 524 6.26 15.42 -1.21
CA ARG A 524 6.70 15.99 0.08
C ARG A 524 7.80 15.20 0.81
N ARG A 525 8.38 14.15 0.20
CA ARG A 525 9.58 13.47 0.70
C ARG A 525 10.92 14.08 0.24
N ARG A 526 10.92 15.22 -0.45
CA ARG A 526 12.14 16.00 -0.62
C ARG A 526 12.26 16.97 0.55
N THR A 527 13.09 16.61 1.53
CA THR A 527 13.77 17.56 2.41
C THR A 527 14.20 18.74 1.56
N ILE A 528 13.70 19.95 1.86
CA ILE A 528 14.27 21.18 1.29
C ILE A 528 15.71 21.24 1.81
N THR A 529 16.65 20.67 1.06
CA THR A 529 18.07 20.84 1.35
C THR A 529 18.41 22.24 0.88
N ILE A 530 18.46 23.17 1.83
CA ILE A 530 19.02 24.50 1.57
C ILE A 530 20.45 24.28 1.03
N PRO A 531 20.77 24.76 -0.18
CA PRO A 531 22.12 24.62 -0.72
C PRO A 531 23.16 25.18 0.27
N LYS A 532 24.25 24.45 0.53
CA LYS A 532 25.34 24.92 1.41
C LYS A 532 25.94 26.27 0.97
N SER A 533 25.69 26.71 -0.27
CA SER A 533 26.03 28.05 -0.75
C SER A 533 25.24 29.17 -0.04
N THR A 534 24.01 28.91 0.41
CA THR A 534 23.18 29.90 1.12
C THR A 534 23.60 30.07 2.58
N LEU A 535 24.08 29.01 3.24
CA LEU A 535 24.59 29.06 4.62
C LEU A 535 25.92 29.84 4.77
N ARG A 536 26.70 29.97 3.69
CA ARG A 536 27.94 30.79 3.69
C ARG A 536 27.68 32.30 3.66
N ALA A 537 26.48 32.74 3.28
CA ALA A 537 26.14 34.17 3.25
C ALA A 537 25.74 34.74 4.63
N LEU A 538 25.43 33.88 5.62
CA LEU A 538 25.01 34.29 6.98
C LEU A 538 26.16 34.40 7.99
N HIS A 539 27.37 33.93 7.67
CA HIS A 539 28.56 34.04 8.55
C HIS A 539 29.58 35.08 8.08
N GLY A 540 29.25 35.91 7.08
CA GLY A 540 30.19 36.85 6.43
C GLY A 540 29.98 38.34 6.74
N LYS A 541 29.05 38.73 7.61
CA LYS A 541 28.81 40.15 7.95
C LYS A 541 28.79 40.38 9.46
N SER A 542 29.93 40.18 10.10
CA SER A 542 30.26 40.90 11.34
C SER A 542 31.74 41.33 11.29
N ALA A 543 32.06 42.31 10.43
CA ALA A 543 33.28 43.08 10.53
C ALA A 543 33.20 44.28 9.58
N SER A 544 32.89 45.46 10.13
CA SER A 544 33.41 46.79 9.80
C SER A 544 32.33 47.89 9.89
N ALA A 545 32.72 48.92 10.66
CA ALA A 545 32.11 50.23 10.92
C ALA A 545 30.87 50.30 11.84
#